data_AF-A0A452Z9D7-F1
#
_entry.id   AF-A0A452Z9D7-F1
#
_cell.length_a   1.000
_cell.length_b   1.000
_cell.length_c   1.000
_cell.angle_alpha   90.00
_cell.angle_beta   90.00
_cell.angle_gamma   90.00
#
_symmetry.space_group_name_H-M   'P 1'
#
loop_
_entity.id
_entity.type
_entity.pdbx_description
1 polymer ?
#
loop_
_entity_poly.entity_id
_entity_poly.type
_entity_poly.pdbx_seq_one_letter_code
_entity_poly.pdbx_strand_id
1 'polypeptide(L)'
;YYAAVSRDPGRVPPAFLPDVEGAETPVHEVKRKGGDLRYCQKCGHYKPPRAHHCRVCKRCVLKMDHHCIWINNCVGHENYKIFLVFVLYAVIASFYSMILIVGSVIHSAPKDEQLSSDSSRTLIVSTLALFFSYLACCMFI
;
A
#
# COMPACT_ATOMS: atom_id res chain seq x y z
N TYR A 1 1.78 5.88 10.31
CA TYR A 1 1.30 4.53 10.61
C TYR A 1 -0.09 4.52 11.23
N TYR A 2 -0.28 5.04 12.46
CA TYR A 2 -1.58 5.01 13.16
C TYR A 2 -2.77 5.47 12.31
N ALA A 3 -2.63 6.60 11.61
CA ALA A 3 -3.70 7.09 10.73
C ALA A 3 -4.03 6.14 9.56
N ALA A 4 -3.06 5.41 9.00
CA ALA A 4 -3.32 4.42 7.94
C ALA A 4 -4.08 3.21 8.48
N VAL A 5 -3.80 2.80 9.73
CA VAL A 5 -4.50 1.72 10.42
C VAL A 5 -5.93 2.12 10.77
N SER A 6 -6.15 3.32 11.30
CA SER A 6 -7.44 3.71 11.89
C SER A 6 -8.41 4.36 10.91
N ARG A 7 -7.94 4.94 9.80
CA ARG A 7 -8.81 5.62 8.85
C ARG A 7 -9.61 4.62 8.01
N ASP A 8 -10.91 4.84 7.90
CA ASP A 8 -11.77 4.04 7.04
C ASP A 8 -11.30 4.20 5.56
N PRO A 9 -11.14 3.11 4.80
CA PRO A 9 -10.74 3.14 3.38
C PRO A 9 -11.84 3.62 2.43
N GLY A 10 -13.06 3.85 2.93
CA GLY A 10 -14.21 4.25 2.14
C GLY A 10 -15.23 3.12 2.05
N ARG A 11 -16.51 3.50 2.11
CA ARG A 11 -17.66 2.59 2.03
C ARG A 11 -18.50 2.96 0.82
N VAL A 12 -19.05 1.94 0.17
CA VAL A 12 -20.09 2.18 -0.83
C VAL A 12 -21.35 2.65 -0.09
N PRO A 13 -21.95 3.79 -0.47
CA PRO A 13 -23.23 4.22 0.11
C PRO A 13 -24.31 3.16 -0.15
N PRO A 14 -25.14 2.79 0.84
CA PRO A 14 -26.21 1.81 0.64
C PRO A 14 -27.23 2.24 -0.42
N ALA A 15 -27.45 3.54 -0.57
CA ALA A 15 -28.33 4.15 -1.56
C ALA A 15 -27.67 4.31 -2.94
N PHE A 16 -26.46 3.79 -3.17
CA PHE A 16 -25.83 3.87 -4.48
C PHE A 16 -26.65 3.08 -5.50
N LEU A 17 -27.20 3.80 -6.47
CA LEU A 17 -27.84 3.26 -7.65
C LEU A 17 -27.04 3.67 -8.88
N PRO A 18 -26.80 2.74 -9.82
CA PRO A 18 -26.20 3.12 -11.09
C PRO A 18 -27.17 4.00 -11.88
N ASP A 19 -26.64 5.08 -12.45
CA ASP A 19 -27.39 5.90 -13.40
C ASP A 19 -27.65 5.07 -14.67
N VAL A 20 -28.92 4.78 -14.93
CA VAL A 20 -29.36 3.97 -16.06
C VAL A 20 -29.60 4.85 -17.30
N GLU A 21 -29.84 6.15 -17.11
CA GLU A 21 -30.15 7.11 -18.18
C GLU A 21 -28.88 7.55 -18.93
N GLY A 22 -27.71 7.49 -18.28
CA GLY A 22 -26.41 7.82 -18.87
C GLY A 22 -25.80 6.79 -19.83
N ALA A 23 -26.52 5.70 -20.18
CA ALA A 23 -26.01 4.60 -21.02
C ALA A 23 -25.58 5.04 -22.45
N GLU A 24 -26.01 6.23 -22.89
CA GLU A 24 -25.65 6.83 -24.18
C GLU A 24 -24.45 7.80 -24.11
N THR A 25 -24.00 8.19 -22.90
CA THR A 25 -22.85 9.10 -22.74
C THR A 25 -21.56 8.33 -22.45
N PRO A 26 -20.47 8.52 -23.23
CA PRO A 26 -19.26 7.69 -23.15
C PRO A 26 -18.29 8.14 -22.03
N VAL A 27 -18.78 8.69 -20.93
CA VAL A 27 -17.91 9.20 -19.86
C VAL A 27 -17.88 8.24 -18.67
N HIS A 28 -16.69 7.65 -18.53
CA HIS A 28 -16.09 7.08 -17.32
C HIS A 28 -16.39 5.61 -16.96
N GLU A 29 -15.40 4.78 -17.31
CA GLU A 29 -14.93 3.59 -16.60
C GLU A 29 -16.00 2.73 -15.91
N VAL A 30 -16.48 1.71 -16.62
CA VAL A 30 -16.28 0.27 -16.34
C VAL A 30 -17.45 -0.47 -17.00
N LYS A 31 -17.40 -0.61 -18.33
CA LYS A 31 -17.98 -1.80 -18.94
C LYS A 31 -16.95 -2.92 -18.76
N ARG A 32 -17.31 -3.99 -18.03
CA ARG A 32 -16.79 -5.32 -18.41
C ARG A 32 -17.04 -5.47 -19.91
N LYS A 33 -16.26 -6.26 -20.67
CA LYS A 33 -16.67 -6.69 -22.02
C LYS A 33 -18.13 -7.21 -21.91
N GLY A 34 -19.13 -6.40 -22.28
CA GLY A 34 -20.56 -6.69 -22.02
C GLY A 34 -21.40 -5.55 -21.43
N GLY A 35 -20.82 -4.62 -20.66
CA GLY A 35 -21.55 -3.43 -20.20
C GLY A 35 -22.51 -3.59 -19.02
N ASP A 36 -22.47 -4.73 -18.33
CA ASP A 36 -23.36 -4.99 -17.20
C ASP A 36 -22.98 -4.24 -15.92
N LEU A 37 -24.02 -3.77 -15.23
CA LEU A 37 -23.98 -3.22 -13.89
C LEU A 37 -23.37 -4.24 -12.91
N ARG A 38 -22.38 -3.82 -12.11
CA ARG A 38 -21.70 -4.73 -11.18
C ARG A 38 -22.44 -4.80 -9.86
N TYR A 39 -22.92 -5.97 -9.46
CA TYR A 39 -23.60 -6.18 -8.19
C TYR A 39 -22.75 -6.95 -7.17
N CYS A 40 -22.93 -6.68 -5.87
CA CYS A 40 -22.31 -7.43 -4.78
C CYS A 40 -23.31 -8.34 -4.09
N GLN A 41 -23.31 -9.64 -4.43
CA GLN A 41 -24.20 -10.61 -3.77
C GLN A 41 -24.02 -10.69 -2.25
N LYS A 42 -22.78 -10.53 -1.76
CA LYS A 42 -22.47 -10.59 -0.32
C LYS A 42 -22.95 -9.38 0.48
N CYS A 43 -23.10 -8.23 -0.18
CA CYS A 43 -23.47 -6.99 0.49
C CYS A 43 -24.88 -6.52 0.12
N GLY A 44 -25.52 -7.12 -0.89
CA GLY A 44 -26.87 -6.78 -1.31
C GLY A 44 -27.02 -5.44 -2.04
N HIS A 45 -25.97 -4.91 -2.67
CA HIS A 45 -26.04 -3.62 -3.36
C HIS A 45 -25.17 -3.56 -4.63
N TYR A 46 -25.46 -2.59 -5.51
CA TYR A 46 -24.65 -2.30 -6.68
C TYR A 46 -23.28 -1.73 -6.29
N LYS A 47 -22.27 -2.03 -7.08
CA LYS A 47 -20.88 -1.58 -6.89
C LYS A 47 -20.61 -0.40 -7.84
N PRO A 48 -20.21 0.75 -7.30
CA PRO A 48 -19.66 1.83 -8.12
C PRO A 48 -18.47 1.37 -8.97
N PRO A 49 -18.11 2.15 -10.00
CA PRO A 49 -16.81 2.03 -10.66
C PRO A 49 -15.67 1.86 -9.67
N ARG A 50 -14.76 0.92 -9.96
CA ARG A 50 -13.57 0.61 -9.14
C ARG A 50 -13.83 0.19 -7.68
N ALA A 51 -15.08 -0.03 -7.26
CA ALA A 51 -15.37 -0.60 -5.95
C ALA A 51 -15.25 -2.14 -5.97
N HIS A 52 -14.63 -2.71 -4.93
CA HIS A 52 -14.46 -4.17 -4.78
C HIS A 52 -14.88 -4.63 -3.39
N HIS A 53 -15.31 -5.89 -3.29
CA HIS A 53 -15.63 -6.51 -2.00
C HIS A 53 -14.37 -7.11 -1.39
N CYS A 54 -13.95 -6.60 -0.24
CA CYS A 54 -12.87 -7.21 0.52
C CYS A 54 -13.43 -8.33 1.40
N ARG A 55 -12.90 -9.55 1.21
CA ARG A 55 -13.31 -10.73 1.99
C ARG A 55 -12.89 -10.62 3.46
N VAL A 56 -11.74 -9.98 3.73
CA VAL A 56 -11.21 -9.82 5.09
C VAL A 56 -12.01 -8.77 5.86
N CYS A 57 -12.21 -7.58 5.28
CA CYS A 57 -13.04 -6.54 5.89
C CYS A 57 -14.56 -6.81 5.81
N LYS A 58 -14.98 -7.85 5.07
CA LYS A 58 -16.38 -8.26 4.85
C LYS A 58 -17.30 -7.11 4.37
N ARG A 59 -16.77 -6.23 3.52
CA ARG A 59 -17.52 -5.08 2.98
C ARG A 59 -17.00 -4.65 1.61
N CYS A 60 -17.82 -3.90 0.89
CA CYS A 60 -17.38 -3.19 -0.32
C CYS A 60 -16.62 -1.92 0.04
N VAL A 61 -15.43 -1.77 -0.55
CA VAL A 61 -14.54 -0.62 -0.38
C VAL A 61 -14.52 0.17 -1.68
N LEU A 62 -14.69 1.49 -1.57
CA LEU A 62 -14.62 2.41 -2.72
C LEU A 62 -13.19 2.53 -3.23
N LYS A 63 -13.02 2.51 -4.57
CA LYS A 63 -11.70 2.56 -5.22
C LYS A 63 -10.69 1.65 -4.51
N MET A 64 -11.13 0.42 -4.21
CA MET A 64 -10.34 -0.53 -3.44
C MET A 64 -9.09 -0.87 -4.23
N ASP A 65 -7.94 -0.68 -3.60
CA ASP A 65 -6.65 -1.09 -4.13
C ASP A 65 -6.37 -2.51 -3.64
N HIS A 66 -6.07 -2.67 -2.34
CA HIS A 66 -5.86 -3.98 -1.72
C HIS A 66 -6.27 -4.01 -0.24
N HIS A 67 -6.23 -5.20 0.36
CA HIS A 67 -6.25 -5.36 1.81
C HIS A 67 -4.83 -5.53 2.30
N CYS A 68 -4.32 -4.56 3.06
CA CYS A 68 -2.94 -4.54 3.50
C CYS A 68 -2.84 -5.20 4.88
N ILE A 69 -2.14 -6.33 4.94
CA ILE A 69 -1.94 -7.09 6.18
C ILE A 69 -1.14 -6.30 7.22
N TRP A 70 -0.24 -5.41 6.78
CA TRP A 70 0.69 -4.65 7.63
C TRP A 70 0.03 -3.55 8.45
N ILE A 71 -1.07 -2.99 7.93
CA ILE A 71 -1.91 -2.03 8.64
C ILE A 71 -3.24 -2.65 9.11
N ASN A 72 -3.42 -3.97 8.86
CA ASN A 72 -4.65 -4.71 9.11
C ASN A 72 -5.92 -3.96 8.65
N ASN A 73 -5.83 -3.32 7.48
CA ASN A 73 -6.88 -2.46 6.94
C ASN A 73 -6.83 -2.47 5.42
N CYS A 74 -7.96 -2.15 4.79
CA CYS A 74 -7.97 -1.93 3.35
C CYS A 74 -7.32 -0.60 2.99
N VAL A 75 -6.76 -0.53 1.79
CA VAL A 75 -6.37 0.70 1.12
C VAL A 75 -7.44 1.00 0.06
N GLY A 76 -8.10 2.13 0.20
CA GLY A 76 -9.21 2.54 -0.65
C GLY A 76 -9.29 4.05 -0.80
N HIS A 77 -10.38 4.54 -1.39
CA HIS A 77 -10.56 5.95 -1.74
C HIS A 77 -10.19 6.94 -0.62
N GLU A 78 -10.70 6.70 0.59
CA GLU A 78 -10.62 7.67 1.71
C GLU A 78 -9.29 7.67 2.46
N ASN A 79 -8.50 6.59 2.34
CA ASN A 79 -7.21 6.46 3.05
C ASN A 79 -6.01 6.27 2.11
N TYR A 80 -6.19 6.27 0.79
CA TYR A 80 -5.13 6.07 -0.19
C TYR A 80 -3.95 7.04 0.01
N LYS A 81 -4.24 8.33 0.17
CA LYS A 81 -3.20 9.36 0.39
C LYS A 81 -2.44 9.13 1.70
N ILE A 82 -3.15 8.76 2.75
CA ILE A 82 -2.55 8.47 4.08
C ILE A 82 -1.62 7.27 3.98
N PHE A 83 -2.02 6.24 3.24
CA PHE A 83 -1.21 5.06 2.98
C PHE A 83 0.08 5.41 2.22
N LEU A 84 -0.01 6.23 1.15
CA LEU A 84 1.18 6.67 0.41
C LEU A 84 2.15 7.48 1.28
N VAL A 85 1.64 8.39 2.10
CA VAL A 85 2.46 9.16 3.05
C VAL A 85 3.12 8.23 4.08
N PHE A 86 2.40 7.21 4.56
CA PHE A 86 2.97 6.20 5.44
C PHE A 86 4.13 5.45 4.78
N VAL A 87 3.96 4.97 3.54
CA VAL A 87 5.03 4.28 2.80
C VAL A 87 6.24 5.20 2.60
N LEU A 88 6.02 6.46 2.24
CA LEU A 88 7.11 7.45 2.10
C LEU A 88 7.90 7.61 3.40
N TYR A 89 7.23 7.79 4.53
CA TYR A 89 7.92 7.90 5.83
C TYR A 89 8.64 6.61 6.23
N ALA A 90 8.09 5.43 5.90
CA ALA A 90 8.75 4.17 6.14
C ALA A 90 10.06 4.06 5.33
N VAL A 91 10.04 4.46 4.05
CA VAL A 91 11.23 4.51 3.20
C VAL A 91 12.28 5.47 3.78
N ILE A 92 11.88 6.68 4.17
CA ILE A 92 12.80 7.67 4.78
C ILE A 92 13.42 7.12 6.07
N ALA A 93 12.62 6.51 6.94
CA ALA A 93 13.10 5.93 8.20
C ALA A 93 14.09 4.77 7.96
N SER A 94 13.85 3.95 6.93
CA SER A 94 14.78 2.89 6.52
C SER A 94 16.12 3.46 6.05
N PHE A 95 16.11 4.47 5.18
CA PHE A 95 17.33 5.15 4.74
C PHE A 95 18.08 5.82 5.90
N TYR A 96 17.36 6.50 6.79
CA TYR A 96 17.95 7.14 7.97
C TYR A 96 18.63 6.10 8.87
N SER A 97 17.96 4.98 9.14
CA SER A 97 18.51 3.88 9.94
C SER A 97 19.76 3.28 9.28
N MET A 98 19.74 3.09 7.96
CA MET A 98 20.90 2.62 7.20
C MET A 98 22.11 3.56 7.36
N ILE A 99 21.90 4.87 7.25
CA ILE A 99 22.97 5.87 7.44
C ILE A 99 23.55 5.78 8.85
N LEU A 100 22.71 5.69 9.88
CA LEU A 100 23.17 5.57 11.26
C LEU A 100 23.98 4.29 11.50
N ILE A 101 23.53 3.16 10.98
CA ILE A 101 24.22 1.88 11.13
C ILE A 101 25.57 1.90 10.41
N VAL A 102 25.60 2.35 9.16
CA VAL A 102 26.85 2.47 8.39
C VAL A 102 27.82 3.44 9.06
N GLY A 103 27.33 4.60 9.51
CA GLY A 103 28.14 5.57 10.25
C GLY A 103 28.71 5.00 11.55
N SER A 104 27.92 4.24 12.31
CA SER A 104 28.37 3.57 13.53
C SER A 104 29.46 2.53 13.24
N VAL A 105 29.33 1.75 12.18
CA VAL A 105 30.32 0.74 11.79
C VAL A 105 31.63 1.40 11.36
N ILE A 106 31.56 2.46 10.54
CA ILE A 106 32.75 3.22 10.11
C ILE A 106 33.50 3.81 11.31
N HIS A 107 32.78 4.38 12.29
CA HIS A 107 33.41 4.98 13.47
C HIS A 107 34.01 3.93 14.43
N SER A 108 33.50 2.69 14.43
CA SER A 108 33.92 1.66 15.37
C SER A 108 35.10 0.81 14.88
N ALA A 109 35.60 1.01 13.66
CA ALA A 109 36.63 0.16 13.05
C ALA A 109 38.07 0.48 13.55
N PRO A 110 38.80 -0.48 14.18
CA PRO A 110 40.23 -0.39 14.46
C PRO A 110 41.06 -0.65 13.19
N LYS A 111 42.20 0.03 13.03
CA LYS A 111 42.80 0.30 11.71
C LYS A 111 43.51 -0.84 10.96
N ASP A 112 43.95 -1.95 11.56
CA ASP A 112 45.05 -2.70 10.91
C ASP A 112 44.79 -4.17 10.49
N GLU A 113 43.84 -4.92 11.07
CA GLU A 113 43.57 -6.34 10.69
C GLU A 113 42.09 -6.65 10.40
N GLN A 114 41.18 -5.73 10.77
CA GLN A 114 39.72 -5.90 10.63
C GLN A 114 39.12 -5.29 9.35
N LEU A 115 39.91 -4.61 8.52
CA LEU A 115 39.44 -3.88 7.33
C LEU A 115 38.74 -4.79 6.30
N SER A 116 39.17 -6.06 6.16
CA SER A 116 38.55 -7.04 5.24
C SER A 116 37.23 -7.60 5.80
N SER A 117 37.15 -7.81 7.11
CA SER A 117 35.96 -8.31 7.80
C SER A 117 34.88 -7.22 7.91
N ASP A 118 35.26 -5.99 8.26
CA ASP A 118 34.33 -4.87 8.37
C ASP A 118 33.85 -4.36 7.00
N SER A 119 34.67 -4.42 5.96
CA SER A 119 34.22 -4.18 4.59
C SER A 119 33.15 -5.20 4.15
N SER A 120 33.37 -6.49 4.46
CA SER A 120 32.40 -7.55 4.18
C SER A 120 31.10 -7.37 4.97
N ARG A 121 31.18 -7.03 6.26
CA ARG A 121 30.01 -6.78 7.12
C ARG A 121 29.24 -5.55 6.67
N THR A 122 29.92 -4.47 6.30
CA THR A 122 29.31 -3.23 5.79
C THR A 122 28.60 -3.50 4.47
N LEU A 123 29.23 -4.23 3.54
CA LEU A 123 28.61 -4.64 2.29
C LEU A 123 27.35 -5.49 2.50
N ILE A 124 27.39 -6.45 3.43
CA ILE A 124 26.23 -7.30 3.77
C ILE A 124 25.09 -6.46 4.37
N VAL A 125 25.37 -5.59 5.34
CA VAL A 125 24.35 -4.73 5.95
C VAL A 125 23.73 -3.78 4.92
N SER A 126 24.55 -3.20 4.05
CA SER A 126 24.10 -2.28 3.00
C SER A 126 23.25 -3.00 1.96
N THR A 127 23.66 -4.19 1.51
CA THR A 127 22.89 -4.98 0.53
C THR A 127 21.59 -5.49 1.11
N LEU A 128 21.57 -5.93 2.37
CA LEU A 128 20.33 -6.32 3.05
C LEU A 128 19.40 -5.12 3.22
N ALA A 129 19.91 -3.96 3.64
CA ALA A 129 19.09 -2.75 3.80
C ALA A 129 18.48 -2.28 2.47
N LEU A 130 19.24 -2.31 1.38
CA LEU A 130 18.76 -1.99 0.04
C LEU A 130 17.73 -3.02 -0.46
N PHE A 131 17.95 -4.31 -0.18
CA PHE A 131 17.01 -5.37 -0.49
C PHE A 131 15.69 -5.22 0.27
N PHE A 132 15.72 -4.94 1.57
CA PHE A 132 14.52 -4.68 2.37
C PHE A 132 13.80 -3.40 1.93
N SER A 133 14.53 -2.38 1.51
CA SER A 133 13.96 -1.15 0.94
C SER A 133 13.26 -1.42 -0.40
N TYR A 134 13.88 -2.23 -1.25
CA TYR A 134 13.30 -2.68 -2.52
C TYR A 134 12.05 -3.54 -2.30
N LEU A 135 12.11 -4.52 -1.40
CA LEU A 135 10.95 -5.34 -1.03
C LEU A 135 9.82 -4.50 -0.44
N ALA A 136 10.12 -3.49 0.39
CA ALA A 136 9.11 -2.58 0.90
C ALA A 136 8.40 -1.85 -0.27
N CYS A 137 9.14 -1.30 -1.22
CA CYS A 137 8.55 -0.70 -2.42
C CYS A 137 7.71 -1.69 -3.23
N CYS A 138 8.15 -2.95 -3.37
CA CYS A 138 7.44 -3.97 -4.15
C CYS A 138 6.28 -4.66 -3.42
N MET A 139 6.23 -4.60 -2.08
CA MET A 139 5.17 -5.24 -1.26
C MET A 139 4.04 -4.28 -0.89
N PHE A 140 4.26 -2.96 -1.03
CA PHE A 140 3.26 -1.92 -0.73
C PHE A 140 2.62 -1.29 -1.98
N ILE A 141 2.97 -1.76 -3.19
CA ILE A 141 2.38 -1.41 -4.50
C ILE A 141 1.81 -2.69 -5.12
#